data_AF-A0A7C5F2Z3-F1
#
_entry.id   AF-A0A7C5F2Z3-F1
#
_cell.length_a   1.000
_cell.length_b   1.000
_cell.length_c   1.000
_cell.angle_alpha   90.00
_cell.angle_beta   90.00
_cell.angle_gamma   90.00
#
_symmetry.space_group_name_H-M   'P 1'
#
loop_
_entity.id
_entity.type
_entity.pdbx_description
1 polymer ?
#
loop_
_entity_poly.entity_id
_entity_poly.type
_entity_poly.pdbx_seq_one_letter_code
_entity_poly.pdbx_strand_id
1 'polypeptide(L)' 'MGRGGRKPGEPIYLRRHVVALTLAVAIPLILLQLYKIYIGPLSLDFQLGVGLFFSVILGFALHVAYRSSARNEP' A
#
# COMPACT_ATOMS: atom_id res chain seq x y z
N MET A 1 -14.71 35.74 5.25
CA MET A 1 -14.53 34.52 4.42
C MET A 1 -13.07 34.42 4.00
N GLY A 2 -12.20 33.91 4.87
CA GLY A 2 -10.82 33.62 4.49
C GLY A 2 -10.79 32.29 3.76
N ARG A 3 -10.69 32.31 2.43
CA ARG A 3 -10.30 31.12 1.66
C ARG A 3 -8.86 30.81 2.07
N GLY A 4 -8.69 29.86 2.99
CA GLY A 4 -7.40 29.26 3.30
C GLY A 4 -6.87 28.59 2.05
N GLY A 5 -6.14 29.35 1.23
CA GLY A 5 -5.38 28.83 0.11
C GLY A 5 -4.38 27.82 0.66
N ARG A 6 -4.47 26.57 0.21
CA ARG A 6 -3.58 25.50 0.62
C ARG A 6 -2.14 25.89 0.31
N LYS A 7 -1.23 25.64 1.25
CA LYS A 7 0.20 25.88 1.01
C LYS A 7 0.71 24.84 0.01
N PRO A 8 1.49 25.23 -1.01
CA PRO A 8 2.15 24.27 -1.89
C PRO A 8 3.02 23.36 -1.02
N GLY A 9 2.72 22.05 -1.03
CA GLY A 9 3.44 21.05 -0.22
C GLY A 9 2.77 20.65 1.09
N GLU A 10 1.59 21.16 1.44
CA GLU A 10 0.76 20.50 2.46
C GLU A 10 0.32 19.14 1.93
N PRO A 11 0.62 18.01 2.59
CA PRO A 11 0.29 16.71 2.05
C PRO A 11 -1.22 16.49 2.21
N ILE A 12 -1.96 16.85 1.16
CA ILE A 12 -3.44 16.83 1.09
C ILE A 12 -4.00 15.42 1.43
N TYR A 13 -3.16 14.36 1.34
CA TYR A 13 -3.57 12.97 1.58
C TYR A 13 -2.57 12.12 2.40
N LEU A 14 -1.76 12.72 3.29
CA LEU A 14 -0.74 11.96 4.05
C LEU A 14 -1.34 10.78 4.82
N ARG A 15 -2.46 11.01 5.52
CA ARG A 15 -3.12 9.98 6.33
C ARG A 15 -3.60 8.81 5.48
N ARG A 16 -4.17 9.08 4.30
CA ARG A 16 -4.64 8.04 3.38
C ARG A 16 -3.48 7.25 2.78
N HIS A 17 -2.39 7.93 2.41
CA HIS A 17 -1.16 7.27 1.94
C HIS A 17 -0.60 6.31 2.99
N VAL A 18 -0.45 6.78 4.23
CA VAL A 18 0.10 5.96 5.31
C VAL A 18 -0.82 4.77 5.59
N VAL A 19 -2.15 4.96 5.62
CA VAL A 19 -3.08 3.83 5.79
C VAL A 19 -2.97 2.82 4.64
N ALA A 20 -2.93 3.29 3.39
CA ALA A 20 -2.83 2.40 2.24
C ALA A 20 -1.48 1.67 2.20
N LEU A 21 -0.38 2.35 2.59
CA LEU A 21 0.93 1.73 2.72
C LEU A 21 0.93 0.67 3.83
N THR A 22 0.36 0.97 5.00
CA THR A 22 0.23 0.01 6.09
C THR A 22 -0.58 -1.21 5.67
N LEU A 23 -1.71 -1.01 4.97
CA LEU A 23 -2.51 -2.12 4.44
C LEU A 23 -1.73 -2.92 3.40
N ALA A 24 -0.96 -2.26 2.54
CA ALA A 24 -0.12 -2.93 1.56
C ALA A 24 0.95 -3.83 2.22
N VAL A 25 1.51 -3.42 3.34
CA VAL A 25 2.48 -4.24 4.07
C VAL A 25 1.78 -5.34 4.88
N ALA A 26 0.66 -5.03 5.51
CA ALA A 26 -0.01 -5.95 6.43
C ALA A 26 -0.79 -7.07 5.73
N ILE A 27 -1.49 -6.77 4.62
CA ILE A 27 -2.35 -7.75 3.92
C ILE A 27 -1.57 -9.00 3.48
N PRO A 28 -0.40 -8.91 2.83
CA PRO A 28 0.35 -10.09 2.42
C PRO A 28 0.77 -10.96 3.60
N LEU A 29 1.16 -10.34 4.72
CA LEU A 29 1.56 -11.05 5.95
C LEU A 29 0.36 -11.77 6.58
N ILE A 30 -0.79 -11.09 6.66
CA ILE A 30 -2.02 -11.68 7.19
C ILE A 30 -2.45 -12.86 6.32
N LEU A 31 -2.46 -12.71 5.00
CA LEU A 31 -2.83 -13.78 4.07
C LEU A 31 -1.91 -15.00 4.19
N LEU A 32 -0.60 -14.77 4.29
CA LEU A 32 0.37 -15.85 4.45
C LEU A 32 0.18 -16.60 5.78
N GLN A 33 -0.10 -15.86 6.85
CA GLN A 33 -0.34 -16.44 8.16
C GLN A 33 -1.68 -17.20 8.20
N LEU A 34 -2.72 -16.66 7.56
CA LEU A 34 -4.02 -17.31 7.42
C LEU A 34 -3.87 -18.65 6.67
N TYR A 35 -3.13 -18.65 5.57
CA TYR A 35 -2.85 -19.88 4.81
C TYR A 35 -2.16 -20.94 5.68
N LYS A 36 -1.15 -20.53 6.45
CA LYS A 36 -0.44 -21.44 7.37
C LYS A 36 -1.37 -22.08 8.40
N ILE A 37 -2.35 -21.32 8.91
CA ILE A 37 -3.32 -21.80 9.90
C ILE A 37 -4.31 -22.79 9.29
N TYR A 38 -4.83 -22.52 8.08
CA TYR A 38 -5.93 -23.30 7.51
C TYR A 38 -5.51 -24.46 6.61
N ILE A 39 -4.34 -24.39 5.96
CA ILE A 39 -3.92 -25.36 4.93
C ILE A 39 -2.64 -26.09 5.33
N GLY A 40 -1.65 -25.38 5.87
CA GLY A 40 -0.39 -25.96 6.31
C GLY A 40 0.85 -25.15 5.92
N PRO A 41 2.05 -25.62 6.29
CA PRO A 41 3.29 -24.88 6.06
C PRO A 41 3.62 -24.75 4.57
N LEU A 42 3.78 -23.52 4.10
CA LEU A 42 4.29 -23.21 2.76
C LEU A 42 5.81 -23.37 2.73
N SER A 43 6.35 -23.90 1.63
CA SER A 43 7.79 -23.88 1.38
C SER A 43 8.32 -22.45 1.32
N LEU A 44 9.59 -22.26 1.67
CA LEU A 44 10.23 -20.93 1.70
C LEU A 44 10.18 -20.28 0.32
N ASP A 45 10.47 -21.03 -0.74
CA ASP A 45 10.44 -20.55 -2.12
C ASP A 45 9.06 -20.01 -2.52
N PHE A 46 7.99 -20.70 -2.09
CA PHE A 46 6.63 -20.26 -2.36
C PHE A 46 6.27 -19.01 -1.54
N GLN A 47 6.71 -18.92 -0.28
CA GLN A 47 6.52 -17.71 0.53
C GLN A 47 7.21 -16.49 -0.09
N LEU A 48 8.43 -16.66 -0.60
CA LEU A 48 9.17 -15.60 -1.30
C LEU A 48 8.46 -15.20 -2.60
N GLY A 49 8.03 -16.17 -3.41
CA GLY A 49 7.31 -15.91 -4.66
C GLY A 49 6.01 -15.14 -4.43
N VAL A 50 5.20 -15.56 -3.45
CA VAL A 50 3.96 -14.87 -3.08
C VAL A 50 4.25 -13.47 -2.55
N GLY A 51 5.22 -13.32 -1.65
CA GLY A 51 5.59 -12.01 -1.11
C GLY A 51 6.00 -11.03 -2.22
N LEU A 52 6.87 -11.47 -3.13
CA LEU A 52 7.36 -10.64 -4.24
C LEU A 52 6.22 -10.25 -5.19
N PHE A 53 5.36 -11.20 -5.53
CA PHE A 53 4.18 -10.96 -6.37
C PHE A 53 3.25 -9.90 -5.77
N PHE A 54 2.91 -10.04 -4.49
CA PHE A 54 2.07 -9.07 -3.80
C PHE A 54 2.74 -7.70 -3.65
N SER A 55 4.04 -7.65 -3.39
CA SER A 55 4.80 -6.38 -3.32
C SER A 55 4.74 -5.61 -4.64
N VAL A 56 4.91 -6.28 -5.78
CA VAL A 56 4.82 -5.63 -7.10
C VAL A 56 3.41 -5.11 -7.36
N ILE A 57 2.39 -5.92 -7.12
CA ILE A 57 0.99 -5.53 -7.37
C ILE A 57 0.57 -4.37 -6.48
N LEU A 58 0.83 -4.43 -5.17
CA LEU A 58 0.46 -3.37 -4.25
C LEU A 58 1.29 -2.11 -4.48
N GLY A 59 2.58 -2.23 -4.78
CA GLY A 59 3.41 -1.08 -5.15
C GLY A 59 2.87 -0.38 -6.39
N PHE A 60 2.47 -1.14 -7.41
CA PHE A 60 1.83 -0.60 -8.61
C PHE A 60 0.47 0.02 -8.31
N ALA A 61 -0.38 -0.64 -7.53
CA ALA A 61 -1.69 -0.13 -7.14
C ALA A 61 -1.57 1.19 -6.35
N LEU A 62 -0.63 1.28 -5.42
CA LEU A 62 -0.31 2.50 -4.69
C LEU A 62 0.19 3.59 -5.64
N HIS A 63 1.07 3.26 -6.58
CA HIS A 63 1.57 4.21 -7.56
C HIS A 63 0.44 4.80 -8.39
N VAL A 64 -0.47 3.98 -8.93
CA VAL A 64 -1.62 4.44 -9.72
C VAL A 64 -2.59 5.26 -8.87
N ALA A 65 -2.95 4.76 -7.67
CA ALA A 65 -3.91 5.40 -6.78
C ALA A 65 -3.45 6.79 -6.32
N TYR A 66 -2.14 6.98 -6.17
CA TYR A 66 -1.56 8.21 -5.65
C TYR A 66 -0.74 9.01 -6.65
N ARG A 67 -0.76 8.62 -7.93
CA ARG A 67 -0.11 9.34 -9.03
C ARG A 67 -0.55 10.81 -9.10
N SER A 68 -1.82 11.10 -8.79
CA SER A 68 -2.36 12.46 -8.74
C SER A 68 -1.77 13.29 -7.60
N SER A 69 -1.47 12.68 -6.44
CA SER A 69 -0.73 13.33 -5.34
C SER A 69 0.69 13.68 -5.75
N ALA A 70 1.37 12.81 -6.49
CA ALA A 70 2.74 13.07 -6.97
C ALA A 70 2.81 14.16 -8.05
N ARG A 71 1.70 14.40 -8.79
CA ARG A 71 1.63 15.43 -9.84
C ARG A 71 1.27 16.82 -9.34
N ASN A 72 0.93 16.97 -8.05
CA ASN A 72 0.62 18.27 -7.44
C ASN A 72 -0.37 19.09 -8.29
N GLU A 73 -1.36 18.41 -8.89
CA GLU A 73 -2.35 19.05 -9.75
C GLU A 73 -3.28 19.92 -8.87
N PRO A 74 -3.47 21.21 -9.20
CA PRO A 74 -4.26 22.17 -8.42
C PRO A 74 -5.77 21.89 -8.44
#